data_AF-A0A9W7FDV4-F1
#
_entry.id   AF-A0A9W7FDV4-F1
#
_cell.length_a   1.000
_cell.length_b   1.000
_cell.length_c   1.000
_cell.angle_alpha   90.00
_cell.angle_beta   90.00
_cell.angle_gamma   90.00
#
_symmetry.space_group_name_H-M   'P 1'
#
loop_
_entity.id
_entity.type
_entity.pdbx_description
1 polymer ?
#
loop_
_entity_poly.entity_id
_entity_poly.type
_entity_poly.pdbx_seq_one_letter_code
_entity_poly.pdbx_strand_id
1 'polypeptide(L)'
;MTRSPPASTRLLTLSLISLLIVLILLSHSVHSFHITPKPNISPKRARVSLESSKEPDDPSSLLAEAQRLRDAAAQLKSTLPDRPPPDYPPPPPPSIQVYGSNGLLGSALTRHLLRTTKSPVTALVHDYSRTSKLSLTVGAEDGKGEIQAAWKSLDQSMSFDPSVQSSYGLDRLTVLETEILDPQQLPPPTSLIYFCATDFSGSTPRSLSKLSVGLLFRSISRPLKGRCEIEGLKNIIDKCPKDNTVTIIVPTPKQGVFMDFMTPFGDFYGIKKLQQEVLKSVRSDIKTVVVELPRVDVLRETSSGKGAEWISVDDAVRVIAEAVEDQVVTLPL
;
A
#
# COMPACT_ATOMS: atom_id res chain seq x y z
N MET A 1 -42.30 -49.49 -20.35
CA MET A 1 -42.58 -48.36 -19.45
C MET A 1 -41.34 -48.09 -18.60
N THR A 2 -40.47 -47.18 -19.03
CA THR A 2 -39.25 -46.77 -18.30
C THR A 2 -39.50 -45.39 -17.69
N ARG A 3 -39.63 -45.34 -16.35
CA ARG A 3 -39.82 -44.08 -15.62
C ARG A 3 -38.51 -43.29 -15.59
N SER A 4 -38.54 -42.05 -16.09
CA SER A 4 -37.41 -41.14 -16.00
C SER A 4 -37.10 -40.82 -14.53
N PRO A 5 -35.82 -40.76 -14.14
CA PRO A 5 -35.45 -40.43 -12.77
C PRO A 5 -35.86 -38.99 -12.41
N PRO A 6 -36.22 -38.74 -11.14
CA PRO A 6 -36.68 -37.43 -10.68
C PRO A 6 -35.59 -36.36 -10.84
N ALA A 7 -36.03 -35.12 -11.11
CA ALA A 7 -35.15 -33.99 -11.43
C ALA A 7 -34.08 -33.70 -10.36
N SER A 8 -34.34 -34.06 -9.10
CA SER A 8 -33.38 -33.92 -8.00
C SER A 8 -32.14 -34.82 -8.14
N THR A 9 -32.27 -35.99 -8.76
CA THR A 9 -31.14 -36.90 -8.98
C THR A 9 -30.22 -36.40 -10.08
N ARG A 10 -30.75 -35.63 -11.05
CA ARG A 10 -29.97 -35.04 -12.15
C ARG A 10 -29.13 -33.84 -11.72
N LEU A 11 -29.58 -33.09 -10.72
CA LEU A 11 -28.83 -31.94 -10.17
C LEU A 11 -27.64 -32.41 -9.31
N LEU A 12 -27.82 -33.47 -8.53
CA LEU A 12 -26.75 -34.07 -7.73
C LEU A 12 -25.65 -34.69 -8.60
N THR A 13 -26.01 -35.36 -9.69
CA THR A 13 -25.01 -35.95 -10.60
C THR A 13 -24.20 -34.88 -11.35
N LEU A 14 -24.82 -33.78 -11.78
CA LEU A 14 -24.11 -32.67 -12.43
C LEU A 14 -23.14 -31.94 -11.48
N SER A 15 -23.50 -31.81 -10.20
CA SER A 15 -22.64 -31.22 -9.17
C SER A 15 -21.41 -32.09 -8.89
N LEU A 16 -21.60 -33.41 -8.77
CA LEU A 16 -20.51 -34.36 -8.56
C LEU A 16 -19.55 -34.45 -9.76
N ILE A 17 -20.07 -34.37 -10.99
CA ILE A 17 -19.24 -34.36 -12.21
C ILE A 17 -18.40 -33.07 -12.26
N SER A 18 -18.96 -31.92 -11.91
CA SER A 18 -18.22 -30.65 -11.87
C SER A 18 -17.10 -30.66 -10.84
N LEU A 19 -17.35 -31.22 -9.64
CA LEU A 19 -16.33 -31.36 -8.60
C LEU A 19 -15.19 -32.30 -9.03
N LEU A 20 -15.53 -33.39 -9.73
CA LEU A 20 -14.55 -34.35 -10.25
C LEU A 20 -13.64 -33.72 -11.33
N ILE A 21 -14.20 -32.89 -12.22
CA ILE A 21 -13.44 -32.18 -13.25
C ILE A 21 -12.44 -31.20 -12.62
N VAL A 22 -12.86 -30.47 -11.58
CA VAL A 22 -11.97 -29.53 -10.87
C VAL A 22 -10.81 -30.27 -10.19
N LEU A 23 -11.07 -31.43 -9.58
CA LEU A 23 -10.04 -32.27 -8.96
C LEU A 23 -9.02 -32.83 -9.98
N ILE A 24 -9.48 -33.21 -11.18
CA ILE A 24 -8.60 -33.70 -12.26
C ILE A 24 -7.72 -32.57 -12.83
N LEU A 25 -8.26 -31.34 -12.94
CA LEU A 25 -7.50 -30.19 -13.42
C LEU A 25 -6.45 -29.73 -12.40
N LEU A 26 -6.75 -29.83 -11.09
CA LEU A 26 -5.79 -29.52 -10.03
C LEU A 26 -4.65 -30.55 -9.96
N SER A 27 -4.90 -31.83 -10.26
CA SER A 27 -3.85 -32.86 -10.25
C SER A 27 -2.87 -32.76 -11.43
N HIS A 28 -3.27 -32.14 -12.55
CA HIS A 28 -2.39 -31.95 -13.72
C HIS A 28 -1.49 -30.70 -13.62
N SER A 29 -1.71 -29.80 -12.65
CA SER A 29 -0.95 -28.55 -12.54
C SER A 29 0.36 -28.68 -11.71
N VAL A 30 0.64 -29.86 -11.14
CA VAL A 30 1.77 -30.05 -10.19
C VAL A 30 3.02 -30.67 -10.84
N HIS A 31 3.04 -30.92 -12.15
CA HIS A 31 4.20 -31.48 -12.84
C HIS A 31 4.59 -30.64 -14.06
N SER A 32 5.33 -29.54 -13.83
CA SER A 32 6.42 -29.07 -14.73
C SER A 32 6.94 -27.70 -14.28
N PHE A 33 7.99 -27.68 -13.45
CA PHE A 33 8.93 -26.56 -13.41
C PHE A 33 10.34 -27.11 -13.23
N HIS A 34 10.99 -27.44 -14.35
CA HIS A 34 12.41 -27.72 -14.41
C HIS A 34 13.14 -26.39 -14.63
N ILE A 35 13.68 -25.80 -13.56
CA ILE A 35 14.52 -24.61 -13.63
C ILE A 35 15.96 -25.06 -13.91
N THR A 36 16.51 -24.61 -15.04
CA THR A 36 17.94 -24.74 -15.36
C THR A 36 18.71 -23.57 -14.73
N PRO A 37 19.90 -23.81 -14.15
CA PRO A 37 20.69 -22.74 -13.53
C PRO A 37 21.44 -21.92 -14.60
N LYS A 38 21.27 -20.59 -14.55
CA LYS A 38 22.07 -19.63 -15.33
C LYS A 38 23.42 -19.34 -14.65
N PRO A 39 24.47 -19.03 -15.42
CA PRO A 39 25.83 -18.89 -14.92
C PRO A 39 26.05 -17.61 -14.10
N ASN A 40 26.86 -17.77 -13.06
CA ASN A 40 27.28 -16.79 -12.08
C ASN A 40 28.27 -15.79 -12.71
N ILE A 41 27.87 -14.51 -12.84
CA ILE A 41 28.76 -13.40 -13.18
C ILE A 41 28.79 -12.48 -11.96
N SER A 42 29.84 -12.62 -11.15
CA SER A 42 30.09 -11.79 -9.98
C SER A 42 30.87 -10.53 -10.40
N PRO A 43 30.40 -9.31 -10.10
CA PRO A 43 31.23 -8.11 -10.26
C PRO A 43 32.31 -8.09 -9.18
N LYS A 44 33.58 -7.99 -9.61
CA LYS A 44 34.74 -7.78 -8.73
C LYS A 44 34.61 -6.43 -8.01
N ARG A 45 33.95 -6.39 -6.86
CA ARG A 45 34.14 -5.32 -5.88
C ARG A 45 35.49 -5.54 -5.20
N ALA A 46 36.34 -4.52 -5.26
CA ALA A 46 37.57 -4.46 -4.48
C ALA A 46 37.21 -4.62 -3.00
N ARG A 47 37.49 -5.81 -2.46
CA ARG A 47 37.35 -6.13 -1.05
C ARG A 47 38.60 -5.57 -0.38
N VAL A 48 38.48 -4.43 0.29
CA VAL A 48 39.50 -4.03 1.27
C VAL A 48 39.38 -5.07 2.38
N SER A 49 40.36 -5.99 2.43
CA SER A 49 40.53 -6.89 3.56
C SER A 49 40.86 -6.05 4.78
N LEU A 50 39.85 -5.76 5.59
CA LEU A 50 40.06 -5.47 7.00
C LEU A 50 40.50 -6.79 7.62
N GLU A 51 41.81 -6.96 7.75
CA GLU A 51 42.37 -7.99 8.62
C GLU A 51 41.73 -7.82 10.00
N SER A 52 41.07 -8.87 10.50
CA SER A 52 40.56 -8.89 11.86
C SER A 52 41.76 -9.01 12.80
N SER A 53 42.38 -7.89 13.12
CA SER A 53 43.27 -7.78 14.27
C SER A 53 42.44 -8.11 15.51
N LYS A 54 42.91 -9.10 16.29
CA LYS A 54 42.37 -9.50 17.60
C LYS A 54 41.87 -8.28 18.36
N GLU A 55 40.63 -8.33 18.87
CA GLU A 55 40.11 -7.32 19.80
C GLU A 55 41.10 -7.17 20.96
N PRO A 56 41.67 -5.96 21.17
CA PRO A 56 42.55 -5.74 22.30
C PRO A 56 41.72 -5.64 23.58
N ASP A 57 41.80 -6.67 24.42
CA ASP A 57 41.14 -6.76 25.75
C ASP A 57 41.64 -5.73 26.80
N ASP A 58 42.62 -4.89 26.44
CA ASP A 58 43.20 -3.88 27.34
C ASP A 58 42.67 -2.47 27.02
N PRO A 59 41.95 -1.82 27.96
CA PRO A 59 41.48 -0.43 27.81
C PRO A 59 42.57 0.57 27.43
N SER A 60 43.81 0.31 27.84
CA SER A 60 44.99 1.13 27.56
C SER A 60 45.35 1.09 26.07
N SER A 61 45.20 -0.08 25.45
CA SER A 61 45.46 -0.31 24.02
C SER A 61 44.42 0.38 23.14
N LEU A 62 43.14 0.34 23.55
CA LEU A 62 42.05 1.05 22.87
C LEU A 62 42.23 2.57 22.91
N LEU A 63 42.69 3.12 24.03
CA LEU A 63 43.00 4.55 24.14
C LEU A 63 44.17 4.96 23.24
N ALA A 64 45.22 4.14 23.18
CA ALA A 64 46.36 4.39 22.31
C ALA A 64 45.96 4.35 20.81
N GLU A 65 45.11 3.40 20.42
CA GLU A 65 44.62 3.29 19.05
C GLU A 65 43.65 4.42 18.69
N ALA A 66 42.75 4.80 19.60
CA ALA A 66 41.88 5.95 19.42
C ALA A 66 42.69 7.25 19.24
N GLN A 67 43.79 7.40 19.98
CA GLN A 67 44.68 8.56 19.83
C GLN A 67 45.41 8.54 18.48
N ARG A 68 45.94 7.38 18.05
CA ARG A 68 46.52 7.21 16.71
C ARG A 68 45.54 7.57 15.60
N LEU A 69 44.29 7.11 15.69
CA LEU A 69 43.26 7.40 14.70
C LEU A 69 42.91 8.90 14.65
N ARG A 70 42.91 9.59 15.79
CA ARG A 70 42.73 11.05 15.85
C ARG A 70 43.88 11.79 15.19
N ASP A 71 45.12 11.39 15.48
CA ASP A 71 46.32 12.02 14.90
C ASP A 71 46.41 11.78 13.39
N ALA A 72 46.07 10.56 12.94
CA ALA A 72 45.97 10.22 11.52
C ALA A 72 44.86 11.02 10.81
N ALA A 73 43.69 11.17 11.45
CA ALA A 73 42.61 12.00 10.93
C ALA A 73 43.00 13.48 10.84
N ALA A 74 43.79 13.99 11.80
CA ALA A 74 44.30 15.36 11.78
C ALA A 74 45.32 15.57 10.64
N GLN A 75 46.22 14.60 10.40
CA GLN A 75 47.14 14.64 9.25
C GLN A 75 46.43 14.53 7.90
N LEU A 76 45.39 13.70 7.81
CA LEU A 76 44.55 13.62 6.61
C LEU A 76 43.80 14.93 6.37
N LYS A 77 43.29 15.56 7.43
CA LYS A 77 42.60 16.85 7.33
C LYS A 77 43.55 17.97 6.90
N SER A 78 44.82 17.94 7.32
CA SER A 78 45.81 18.95 6.90
C SER A 78 46.36 18.74 5.49
N THR A 79 46.22 17.53 4.92
CA THR A 79 46.64 17.20 3.55
C THR A 79 45.52 17.34 2.53
N LEU A 80 44.27 17.43 2.98
CA LEU A 80 43.13 17.70 2.10
C LEU A 80 43.11 19.20 1.73
N PRO A 81 43.06 19.55 0.44
CA PRO A 81 42.88 20.94 0.03
C PRO A 81 41.55 21.47 0.58
N ASP A 82 41.56 22.73 1.04
CA ASP A 82 40.39 23.48 1.50
C ASP A 82 39.46 23.77 0.31
N ARG A 83 38.84 22.71 -0.21
CA ARG A 83 37.81 22.81 -1.23
C ARG A 83 36.50 22.99 -0.47
N PRO A 84 35.73 24.06 -0.73
CA PRO A 84 34.35 24.08 -0.25
C PRO A 84 33.69 22.77 -0.70
N PRO A 85 32.88 22.13 0.16
CA PRO A 85 32.16 20.93 -0.24
C PRO A 85 31.47 21.27 -1.57
N PRO A 86 31.54 20.37 -2.57
CA PRO A 86 30.82 20.58 -3.82
C PRO A 86 29.38 20.91 -3.44
N ASP A 87 28.83 21.96 -4.06
CA ASP A 87 27.45 22.39 -3.83
C ASP A 87 26.53 21.30 -4.41
N TYR A 88 26.41 20.21 -3.66
CA TYR A 88 25.55 19.10 -4.02
C TYR A 88 24.13 19.60 -3.75
N PRO A 89 23.26 19.63 -4.77
CA PRO A 89 21.86 19.90 -4.51
C PRO A 89 21.38 18.90 -3.45
N PRO A 90 20.54 19.34 -2.49
CA PRO A 90 20.01 18.45 -1.48
C PRO A 90 19.37 17.23 -2.17
N PRO A 91 19.51 16.02 -1.60
CA PRO A 91 18.94 14.82 -2.19
C PRO A 91 17.44 15.03 -2.41
N PRO A 92 16.89 14.56 -3.54
CA PRO A 92 15.49 14.75 -3.83
C PRO A 92 14.64 14.12 -2.71
N PRO A 93 13.51 14.75 -2.34
CA PRO A 93 12.65 14.23 -1.29
C PRO A 93 12.15 12.82 -1.64
N PRO A 94 11.95 11.94 -0.65
CA PRO A 94 11.49 10.57 -0.87
C PRO A 94 10.12 10.58 -1.55
N SER A 95 9.94 9.77 -2.59
CA SER A 95 8.66 9.65 -3.29
C SER A 95 7.69 8.76 -2.50
N ILE A 96 6.40 9.07 -2.63
CA ILE A 96 5.32 8.43 -1.87
C ILE A 96 4.31 7.80 -2.82
N GLN A 97 3.92 6.55 -2.55
CA GLN A 97 2.82 5.87 -3.22
C GLN A 97 1.65 5.67 -2.26
N VAL A 98 0.43 5.95 -2.73
CA VAL A 98 -0.80 5.72 -1.96
C VAL A 98 -1.72 4.79 -2.75
N TYR A 99 -1.82 3.54 -2.32
CA TYR A 99 -2.74 2.56 -2.91
C TYR A 99 -4.14 2.72 -2.33
N GLY A 100 -5.18 2.65 -3.18
CA GLY A 100 -6.55 2.90 -2.74
C GLY A 100 -6.88 4.38 -2.60
N SER A 101 -6.24 5.23 -3.41
CA SER A 101 -6.39 6.70 -3.34
C SER A 101 -7.79 7.21 -3.70
N ASN A 102 -8.62 6.40 -4.35
CA ASN A 102 -10.03 6.71 -4.61
C ASN A 102 -10.96 6.40 -3.42
N GLY A 103 -10.45 5.72 -2.38
CA GLY A 103 -11.17 5.46 -1.14
C GLY A 103 -11.24 6.69 -0.24
N LEU A 104 -12.09 6.63 0.80
CA LEU A 104 -12.21 7.72 1.79
C LEU A 104 -10.87 8.06 2.44
N LEU A 105 -10.20 7.06 3.00
CA LEU A 105 -8.96 7.26 3.73
C LEU A 105 -7.80 7.62 2.79
N GLY A 106 -7.68 6.92 1.65
CA GLY A 106 -6.61 7.14 0.67
C GLY A 106 -6.67 8.53 0.02
N SER A 107 -7.86 9.03 -0.33
CA SER A 107 -8.00 10.38 -0.89
C SER A 107 -7.68 11.47 0.13
N ALA A 108 -8.17 11.32 1.37
CA ALA A 108 -7.90 12.27 2.44
C ALA A 108 -6.41 12.28 2.84
N LEU A 109 -5.77 11.11 2.86
CA LEU A 109 -4.33 10.96 3.09
C LEU A 109 -3.53 11.60 1.95
N THR A 110 -3.91 11.36 0.70
CA THR A 110 -3.26 11.99 -0.47
C THR A 110 -3.30 13.51 -0.35
N ARG A 111 -4.48 14.09 -0.07
CA ARG A 111 -4.63 15.52 0.19
C ARG A 111 -3.74 16.01 1.32
N HIS A 112 -3.70 15.29 2.45
CA HIS A 112 -2.85 15.66 3.58
C HIS A 112 -1.37 15.67 3.18
N LEU A 113 -0.87 14.61 2.56
CA LEU A 113 0.52 14.49 2.12
C LEU A 113 0.92 15.60 1.13
N LEU A 114 0.04 15.96 0.20
CA LEU A 114 0.28 17.07 -0.72
C LEU A 114 0.39 18.42 0.01
N ARG A 115 -0.36 18.61 1.09
CA ARG A 115 -0.36 19.86 1.88
C ARG A 115 0.80 19.95 2.86
N THR A 116 1.25 18.83 3.43
CA THR A 116 2.24 18.82 4.51
C THR A 116 3.65 18.48 4.05
N THR A 117 3.80 17.66 3.02
CA THR A 117 5.12 17.22 2.52
C THR A 117 5.54 17.99 1.27
N LYS A 118 6.84 17.98 0.96
CA LYS A 118 7.40 18.43 -0.35
C LYS A 118 7.66 17.29 -1.33
N SER A 119 7.36 16.06 -0.93
CA SER A 119 7.57 14.85 -1.70
C SER A 119 6.64 14.72 -2.91
N PRO A 120 7.08 14.13 -4.03
CA PRO A 120 6.19 13.67 -5.09
C PRO A 120 5.25 12.58 -4.56
N VAL A 121 3.95 12.67 -4.90
CA VAL A 121 2.92 11.72 -4.46
C VAL A 121 2.29 11.04 -5.68
N THR A 122 2.37 9.71 -5.72
CA THR A 122 1.68 8.89 -6.72
C THR A 122 0.43 8.28 -6.09
N ALA A 123 -0.74 8.75 -6.52
CA ALA A 123 -2.03 8.22 -6.13
C ALA A 123 -2.41 7.06 -7.05
N LEU A 124 -2.39 5.83 -6.53
CA LEU A 124 -2.80 4.65 -7.29
C LEU A 124 -4.29 4.37 -7.07
N VAL A 125 -5.02 4.34 -8.18
CA VAL A 125 -6.47 4.14 -8.23
C VAL A 125 -6.80 2.92 -9.06
N HIS A 126 -7.86 2.21 -8.70
CA HIS A 126 -8.30 1.05 -9.48
C HIS A 126 -8.98 1.44 -10.81
N ASP A 127 -9.63 2.61 -10.85
CA ASP A 127 -10.40 3.07 -12.01
C ASP A 127 -10.46 4.59 -12.06
N TYR A 128 -10.02 5.19 -13.17
CA TYR A 128 -10.15 6.63 -13.41
C TYR A 128 -11.61 7.10 -13.40
N SER A 129 -12.58 6.25 -13.77
CA SER A 129 -14.00 6.64 -13.77
C SER A 129 -14.54 6.99 -12.37
N ARG A 130 -13.79 6.63 -11.31
CA ARG A 130 -14.13 6.86 -9.91
C ARG A 130 -13.17 7.80 -9.20
N THR A 131 -12.40 8.60 -9.93
CA THR A 131 -11.49 9.58 -9.34
C THR A 131 -12.16 10.87 -8.91
N SER A 132 -13.46 11.06 -9.19
CA SER A 132 -14.21 12.25 -8.74
C SER A 132 -14.03 12.53 -7.25
N LYS A 133 -14.06 11.49 -6.41
CA LYS A 133 -13.79 11.64 -4.98
C LYS A 133 -12.38 12.13 -4.69
N LEU A 134 -11.37 11.56 -5.35
CA LEU A 134 -9.98 11.98 -5.18
C LEU A 134 -9.81 13.43 -5.64
N SER A 135 -10.33 13.77 -6.83
CA SER A 135 -10.34 15.09 -7.44
C SER A 135 -10.92 16.16 -6.51
N LEU A 136 -12.14 15.92 -6.01
CA LEU A 136 -12.79 16.77 -5.01
C LEU A 136 -11.96 16.90 -3.73
N THR A 137 -11.45 15.79 -3.21
CA THR A 137 -10.74 15.79 -1.93
C THR A 137 -9.43 16.56 -2.03
N VAL A 138 -8.65 16.39 -3.10
CA VAL A 138 -7.39 17.14 -3.27
C VAL A 138 -7.59 18.60 -3.69
N GLY A 139 -8.84 19.01 -3.98
CA GLY A 139 -9.16 20.37 -4.41
C GLY A 139 -8.82 20.65 -5.88
N ALA A 140 -8.75 19.60 -6.72
CA ALA A 140 -8.49 19.76 -8.15
C ALA A 140 -9.64 20.50 -8.86
N GLU A 141 -10.85 20.43 -8.30
CA GLU A 141 -12.07 21.06 -8.83
C GLU A 141 -12.24 22.51 -8.37
N ASP A 142 -11.43 23.01 -7.44
CA ASP A 142 -11.50 24.39 -6.92
C ASP A 142 -10.92 25.44 -7.90
N GLY A 143 -10.83 25.10 -9.19
CA GLY A 143 -10.33 25.96 -10.25
C GLY A 143 -11.27 27.11 -10.59
N LYS A 144 -10.80 28.03 -11.43
CA LYS A 144 -11.61 29.11 -12.01
C LYS A 144 -12.47 28.56 -13.14
N GLY A 145 -13.78 28.65 -13.00
CA GLY A 145 -14.75 28.33 -14.04
C GLY A 145 -16.08 29.04 -13.82
N GLU A 146 -16.85 29.21 -14.90
CA GLU A 146 -18.19 29.79 -14.85
C GLU A 146 -19.20 28.66 -14.64
N ILE A 147 -19.84 28.61 -13.47
CA ILE A 147 -20.90 27.63 -13.19
C ILE A 147 -22.16 28.07 -13.96
N GLN A 148 -22.42 27.43 -15.10
CA GLN A 148 -23.65 27.67 -15.87
C GLN A 148 -24.79 26.76 -15.39
N ALA A 149 -26.03 27.16 -15.71
CA ALA A 149 -27.23 26.40 -15.36
C ALA A 149 -27.22 24.98 -15.95
N ALA A 150 -27.72 24.00 -15.19
CA ALA A 150 -27.60 22.56 -15.46
C ALA A 150 -28.15 22.06 -16.82
N TRP A 151 -29.00 22.83 -17.50
CA TRP A 151 -29.57 22.47 -18.81
C TRP A 151 -28.76 22.98 -20.01
N LYS A 152 -27.72 23.81 -19.80
CA LYS A 152 -26.79 24.15 -20.86
C LYS A 152 -25.73 23.05 -20.95
N SER A 153 -25.86 22.17 -21.93
CA SER A 153 -24.83 21.18 -22.23
C SER A 153 -23.60 21.90 -22.79
N LEU A 154 -22.55 22.04 -21.98
CA LEU A 154 -21.20 22.30 -22.46
C LEU A 154 -20.21 21.75 -21.46
N ASP A 155 -19.13 21.19 -21.99
CA ASP A 155 -17.94 20.77 -21.25
C ASP A 155 -17.54 21.84 -20.25
N GLN A 156 -17.85 21.61 -18.97
CA GLN A 156 -17.40 22.47 -17.88
C GLN A 156 -15.92 22.19 -17.68
N SER A 157 -15.06 22.94 -18.37
CA SER A 157 -13.62 22.92 -18.11
C SER A 157 -13.30 23.92 -17.01
N MET A 158 -12.90 23.43 -15.83
CA MET A 158 -12.30 24.26 -14.78
C MET A 158 -10.84 24.54 -15.17
N SER A 159 -10.44 25.81 -15.12
CA SER A 159 -9.05 26.23 -15.34
C SER A 159 -8.30 26.33 -14.02
N PHE A 160 -7.00 26.02 -14.03
CA PHE A 160 -6.18 26.14 -12.82
C PHE A 160 -6.22 27.57 -12.27
N ASP A 161 -6.52 27.72 -10.97
CA ASP A 161 -6.47 29.01 -10.29
C ASP A 161 -5.24 29.12 -9.37
N PRO A 162 -4.18 29.87 -9.77
CA PRO A 162 -2.99 30.04 -8.94
C PRO A 162 -3.27 30.65 -7.57
N SER A 163 -4.32 31.48 -7.39
CA SER A 163 -4.61 32.09 -6.08
C SER A 163 -5.14 31.10 -5.04
N VAL A 164 -5.71 29.98 -5.49
CA VAL A 164 -6.33 28.96 -4.62
C VAL A 164 -5.49 27.69 -4.62
N GLN A 165 -5.20 27.18 -5.82
CA GLN A 165 -4.67 25.83 -6.02
C GLN A 165 -3.14 25.74 -6.00
N SER A 166 -2.39 26.86 -6.04
CA SER A 166 -0.92 26.85 -5.95
C SER A 166 -0.41 26.24 -4.64
N SER A 167 -1.20 26.37 -3.57
CA SER A 167 -0.89 25.82 -2.25
C SER A 167 -1.22 24.33 -2.10
N TYR A 168 -1.95 23.74 -3.07
CA TYR A 168 -2.46 22.37 -2.96
C TYR A 168 -1.44 21.31 -3.37
N GLY A 169 -0.31 21.71 -3.98
CA GLY A 169 0.75 20.79 -4.38
C GLY A 169 0.36 19.85 -5.53
N LEU A 170 -0.64 20.20 -6.33
CA LEU A 170 -1.16 19.37 -7.43
C LEU A 170 -0.10 19.11 -8.53
N ASP A 171 0.90 19.98 -8.65
CA ASP A 171 2.07 19.82 -9.52
C ASP A 171 2.93 18.60 -9.16
N ARG A 172 2.84 18.13 -7.91
CA ARG A 172 3.54 16.94 -7.39
C ARG A 172 2.67 15.69 -7.34
N LEU A 173 1.40 15.79 -7.73
CA LEU A 173 0.47 14.67 -7.74
C LEU A 173 0.52 13.96 -9.11
N THR A 174 0.84 12.68 -9.11
CA THR A 174 0.63 11.80 -10.27
C THR A 174 -0.49 10.83 -9.93
N VAL A 175 -1.51 10.72 -10.79
CA VAL A 175 -2.56 9.71 -10.63
C VAL A 175 -2.32 8.59 -11.62
N LEU A 176 -2.16 7.36 -11.12
CA LEU A 176 -1.93 6.17 -11.93
C LEU A 176 -3.08 5.18 -11.71
N GLU A 177 -3.69 4.73 -12.80
CA GLU A 177 -4.59 3.58 -12.74
C GLU A 177 -3.79 2.29 -12.62
N THR A 178 -4.16 1.42 -11.68
CA THR A 178 -3.40 0.20 -11.37
C THR A 178 -4.33 -0.89 -10.86
N GLU A 179 -4.30 -2.04 -11.53
CA GLU A 179 -4.85 -3.30 -11.01
C GLU A 179 -3.82 -3.98 -10.12
N ILE A 180 -3.99 -3.88 -8.79
CA ILE A 180 -3.04 -4.44 -7.83
C ILE A 180 -2.98 -5.98 -7.85
N LEU A 181 -4.01 -6.63 -8.37
CA LEU A 181 -4.04 -8.08 -8.56
C LEU A 181 -3.25 -8.53 -9.80
N ASP A 182 -2.85 -7.58 -10.67
CA ASP A 182 -1.98 -7.81 -11.82
C ASP A 182 -0.58 -7.24 -11.54
N PRO A 183 0.41 -8.09 -11.20
CA PRO A 183 1.77 -7.64 -10.91
C PRO A 183 2.40 -6.84 -12.06
N GLN A 184 1.98 -7.05 -13.31
CA GLN A 184 2.57 -6.35 -14.45
C GLN A 184 2.19 -4.86 -14.47
N GLN A 185 1.03 -4.51 -13.92
CA GLN A 185 0.53 -3.13 -13.89
C GLN A 185 1.06 -2.31 -12.71
N LEU A 186 1.65 -2.97 -11.69
CA LEU A 186 2.21 -2.26 -10.55
C LEU A 186 3.39 -1.37 -10.98
N PRO A 187 3.45 -0.09 -10.60
CA PRO A 187 4.62 0.72 -10.85
C PRO A 187 5.84 0.24 -10.01
N PRO A 188 7.06 0.69 -10.34
CA PRO A 188 8.21 0.51 -9.46
C PRO A 188 7.91 1.07 -8.06
N PRO A 189 8.22 0.35 -6.98
CA PRO A 189 7.94 0.80 -5.62
C PRO A 189 8.79 2.02 -5.24
N THR A 190 8.20 2.91 -4.46
CA THR A 190 8.87 4.09 -3.90
C THR A 190 9.38 3.83 -2.48
N SER A 191 10.13 4.77 -1.92
CA SER A 191 10.64 4.70 -0.54
C SER A 191 9.53 4.58 0.51
N LEU A 192 8.35 5.16 0.25
CA LEU A 192 7.23 5.15 1.17
C LEU A 192 5.96 4.70 0.46
N ILE A 193 5.26 3.71 1.03
CA ILE A 193 4.03 3.14 0.47
C ILE A 193 2.95 3.12 1.53
N TYR A 194 1.84 3.82 1.29
CA TYR A 194 0.62 3.70 2.09
C TYR A 194 -0.36 2.75 1.41
N PHE A 195 -0.65 1.62 2.06
CA PHE A 195 -1.56 0.61 1.54
C PHE A 195 -2.97 0.78 2.11
N CYS A 196 -3.76 1.68 1.50
CA CYS A 196 -5.16 1.93 1.86
C CYS A 196 -6.16 1.17 0.98
N ALA A 197 -5.68 0.29 0.08
CA ALA A 197 -6.54 -0.48 -0.80
C ALA A 197 -7.33 -1.54 -0.02
N THR A 198 -8.61 -1.65 -0.34
CA THR A 198 -9.53 -2.61 0.28
C THR A 198 -10.51 -3.15 -0.74
N ASP A 199 -11.02 -4.34 -0.46
CA ASP A 199 -11.94 -5.04 -1.33
C ASP A 199 -13.42 -4.96 -0.92
N PHE A 200 -13.87 -3.82 -0.37
CA PHE A 200 -15.26 -3.68 0.08
C PHE A 200 -16.28 -3.91 -1.05
N SER A 201 -15.91 -3.75 -2.33
CA SER A 201 -16.77 -4.01 -3.50
C SER A 201 -16.67 -5.44 -4.08
N GLY A 202 -15.81 -6.31 -3.52
CA GLY A 202 -15.75 -7.74 -3.80
C GLY A 202 -15.15 -8.13 -5.16
N SER A 203 -13.88 -7.78 -5.36
CA SER A 203 -12.89 -8.22 -6.34
C SER A 203 -13.57 -8.63 -7.63
N THR A 204 -14.14 -7.65 -8.33
CA THR A 204 -14.63 -7.89 -9.68
C THR A 204 -13.58 -7.29 -10.61
N PRO A 205 -12.62 -8.09 -11.12
CA PRO A 205 -11.75 -7.67 -12.20
C PRO A 205 -12.61 -7.13 -13.37
N ARG A 206 -12.10 -6.14 -14.10
CA ARG A 206 -12.79 -5.45 -15.22
C ARG A 206 -13.46 -6.38 -16.24
N SER A 207 -13.04 -7.65 -16.34
CA SER A 207 -13.56 -8.60 -17.33
C SER A 207 -14.98 -9.10 -17.08
N LEU A 208 -15.60 -8.90 -15.89
CA LEU A 208 -16.86 -9.59 -15.55
C LEU A 208 -17.94 -8.74 -14.84
N SER A 209 -17.86 -7.41 -14.83
CA SER A 209 -18.71 -6.55 -13.98
C SER A 209 -19.90 -5.85 -14.67
N LYS A 210 -20.55 -6.48 -15.66
CA LYS A 210 -21.87 -6.03 -16.18
C LYS A 210 -22.98 -7.02 -15.80
N LEU A 211 -23.55 -6.87 -14.60
CA LEU A 211 -24.98 -7.04 -14.28
C LEU A 211 -25.21 -6.97 -12.75
N SER A 212 -26.14 -6.11 -12.31
CA SER A 212 -26.52 -5.89 -10.92
C SER A 212 -27.93 -6.45 -10.62
N VAL A 213 -27.99 -7.50 -9.79
CA VAL A 213 -29.13 -7.82 -8.89
C VAL A 213 -28.65 -8.57 -7.61
N GLY A 214 -27.44 -9.16 -7.61
CA GLY A 214 -26.93 -10.02 -6.53
C GLY A 214 -26.32 -9.34 -5.28
N LEU A 215 -26.65 -8.07 -4.97
CA LEU A 215 -26.01 -7.34 -3.85
C LEU A 215 -26.34 -7.91 -2.46
N LEU A 216 -27.49 -8.60 -2.28
CA LEU A 216 -27.84 -9.20 -0.98
C LEU A 216 -27.23 -10.61 -0.76
N PHE A 217 -27.00 -11.39 -1.83
CA PHE A 217 -26.45 -12.77 -1.73
C PHE A 217 -24.93 -12.86 -1.90
N ARG A 218 -24.27 -11.82 -2.43
CA ARG A 218 -22.82 -11.78 -2.71
C ARG A 218 -21.93 -11.64 -1.47
N SER A 219 -22.50 -11.33 -0.31
CA SER A 219 -21.75 -11.19 0.93
C SER A 219 -21.14 -12.51 1.39
N ILE A 220 -21.88 -13.61 1.17
CA ILE A 220 -21.62 -14.96 1.70
C ILE A 220 -20.92 -15.85 0.66
N SER A 221 -21.00 -15.52 -0.64
CA SER A 221 -20.62 -16.44 -1.74
C SER A 221 -19.52 -15.94 -2.68
N ARG A 222 -18.75 -14.90 -2.30
CA ARG A 222 -17.62 -14.41 -3.10
C ARG A 222 -16.29 -14.93 -2.55
N PRO A 223 -15.73 -16.05 -3.07
CA PRO A 223 -14.46 -16.61 -2.62
C PRO A 223 -13.24 -15.70 -2.88
N LEU A 224 -13.45 -14.58 -3.57
CA LEU A 224 -12.39 -13.63 -3.97
C LEU A 224 -12.31 -12.39 -3.06
N LYS A 225 -13.22 -12.24 -2.08
CA LYS A 225 -13.14 -11.15 -1.10
C LYS A 225 -11.87 -11.30 -0.27
N GLY A 226 -11.05 -10.24 -0.20
CA GLY A 226 -9.78 -10.26 0.55
C GLY A 226 -8.52 -10.36 -0.31
N ARG A 227 -8.66 -10.60 -1.62
CA ARG A 227 -7.52 -10.74 -2.52
C ARG A 227 -6.72 -9.45 -2.62
N CYS A 228 -7.36 -8.29 -2.62
CA CYS A 228 -6.68 -7.01 -2.61
C CYS A 228 -5.75 -6.88 -1.40
N GLU A 229 -6.24 -7.24 -0.21
CA GLU A 229 -5.51 -7.16 1.05
C GLU A 229 -4.32 -8.13 1.06
N ILE A 230 -4.51 -9.36 0.59
CA ILE A 230 -3.48 -10.41 0.68
C ILE A 230 -2.60 -10.46 -0.57
N GLU A 231 -3.19 -10.80 -1.72
CA GLU A 231 -2.46 -10.97 -2.98
C GLU A 231 -1.95 -9.64 -3.52
N GLY A 232 -2.77 -8.58 -3.46
CA GLY A 232 -2.36 -7.24 -3.89
C GLY A 232 -1.15 -6.73 -3.12
N LEU A 233 -1.14 -6.90 -1.80
CA LEU A 233 0.01 -6.53 -0.98
C LEU A 233 1.24 -7.40 -1.27
N LYS A 234 1.05 -8.72 -1.44
CA LYS A 234 2.13 -9.62 -1.83
C LYS A 234 2.78 -9.19 -3.16
N ASN A 235 1.99 -8.85 -4.16
CA ASN A 235 2.50 -8.39 -5.45
C ASN A 235 3.35 -7.11 -5.31
N ILE A 236 2.98 -6.20 -4.40
CA ILE A 236 3.77 -5.00 -4.10
C ILE A 236 5.08 -5.37 -3.40
N ILE A 237 5.02 -6.23 -2.39
CA ILE A 237 6.19 -6.71 -1.63
C ILE A 237 7.19 -7.41 -2.57
N ASP A 238 6.71 -8.26 -3.48
CA ASP A 238 7.56 -8.99 -4.42
C ASP A 238 8.31 -8.07 -5.39
N LYS A 239 7.79 -6.86 -5.64
CA LYS A 239 8.48 -5.82 -6.42
C LYS A 239 9.47 -4.96 -5.61
N CYS A 240 9.39 -4.97 -4.28
CA CYS A 240 10.24 -4.14 -3.44
C CYS A 240 11.71 -4.60 -3.50
N PRO A 241 12.66 -3.67 -3.63
CA PRO A 241 14.10 -3.98 -3.62
C PRO A 241 14.51 -4.63 -2.29
N LYS A 242 15.64 -5.33 -2.28
CA LYS A 242 16.16 -6.09 -1.12
C LYS A 242 17.03 -5.27 -0.16
N ASP A 243 17.05 -3.96 -0.33
CA ASP A 243 17.97 -3.04 0.37
C ASP A 243 17.33 -2.29 1.54
N ASN A 244 16.13 -2.72 1.99
CA ASN A 244 15.38 -2.12 3.10
C ASN A 244 15.14 -0.61 2.95
N THR A 245 15.07 -0.11 1.71
CA THR A 245 14.82 1.31 1.41
C THR A 245 13.33 1.66 1.37
N VAL A 246 12.45 0.66 1.46
CA VAL A 246 11.01 0.81 1.35
C VAL A 246 10.34 0.62 2.71
N THR A 247 9.49 1.56 3.09
CA THR A 247 8.59 1.45 4.24
C THR A 247 7.15 1.32 3.77
N ILE A 248 6.44 0.29 4.24
CA ILE A 248 5.02 0.06 3.95
C ILE A 248 4.18 0.35 5.18
N ILE A 249 3.20 1.23 5.06
CA ILE A 249 2.23 1.59 6.09
C ILE A 249 0.88 0.96 5.77
N VAL A 250 0.34 0.19 6.71
CA VAL A 250 -0.92 -0.53 6.54
C VAL A 250 -1.92 -0.12 7.62
N PRO A 251 -2.89 0.74 7.30
CA PRO A 251 -4.03 1.00 8.15
C PRO A 251 -4.87 -0.27 8.34
N THR A 252 -5.10 -0.63 9.59
CA THR A 252 -5.88 -1.80 10.01
C THR A 252 -6.98 -1.35 10.97
N PRO A 253 -8.23 -1.82 10.84
CA PRO A 253 -9.24 -1.61 11.88
C PRO A 253 -8.80 -2.23 13.22
N LYS A 254 -9.16 -1.59 14.35
CA LYS A 254 -9.06 -2.19 15.69
C LYS A 254 -9.96 -3.43 15.80
N GLN A 255 -9.65 -4.33 16.73
CA GLN A 255 -10.50 -5.48 17.02
C GLN A 255 -11.93 -5.02 17.38
N GLY A 256 -12.94 -5.72 16.88
CA GLY A 256 -14.35 -5.36 17.11
C GLY A 256 -14.90 -4.30 16.13
N VAL A 257 -14.05 -3.73 15.27
CA VAL A 257 -14.47 -2.81 14.21
C VAL A 257 -14.80 -3.61 12.94
N PHE A 258 -15.93 -3.29 12.29
CA PHE A 258 -16.47 -3.99 11.11
C PHE A 258 -16.79 -5.48 11.33
N MET A 259 -17.17 -5.89 12.54
CA MET A 259 -17.64 -7.26 12.81
C MET A 259 -18.89 -7.64 11.99
N ASP A 260 -19.66 -6.65 11.54
CA ASP A 260 -20.80 -6.80 10.65
C ASP A 260 -20.40 -7.09 9.19
N PHE A 261 -19.13 -6.85 8.82
CA PHE A 261 -18.62 -7.12 7.49
C PHE A 261 -18.00 -8.52 7.41
N MET A 262 -18.85 -9.50 7.10
CA MET A 262 -18.42 -10.88 6.88
C MET A 262 -17.72 -11.07 5.53
N THR A 263 -16.66 -11.85 5.59
CA THR A 263 -15.78 -12.23 4.49
C THR A 263 -15.62 -13.76 4.48
N PRO A 264 -15.13 -14.36 3.38
CA PRO A 264 -14.86 -15.80 3.33
C PRO A 264 -13.86 -16.28 4.40
N PHE A 265 -13.09 -15.37 4.97
CA PHE A 265 -12.04 -15.65 5.96
C PHE A 265 -12.43 -15.18 7.38
N GLY A 266 -13.71 -14.90 7.63
CA GLY A 266 -14.21 -14.38 8.90
C GLY A 266 -14.62 -12.92 8.81
N ASP A 267 -14.41 -12.13 9.86
CA ASP A 267 -14.64 -10.68 9.80
C ASP A 267 -13.55 -9.95 8.99
N PHE A 268 -13.82 -8.69 8.62
CA PHE A 268 -12.85 -7.86 7.91
C PHE A 268 -11.54 -7.69 8.68
N TYR A 269 -11.63 -7.67 10.01
CA TYR A 269 -10.47 -7.63 10.90
C TYR A 269 -9.58 -8.86 10.72
N GLY A 270 -10.15 -10.06 10.60
CA GLY A 270 -9.44 -11.31 10.34
C GLY A 270 -8.61 -11.27 9.07
N ILE A 271 -9.17 -10.74 7.97
CA ILE A 271 -8.40 -10.54 6.72
C ILE A 271 -7.24 -9.58 6.93
N LYS A 272 -7.47 -8.48 7.67
CA LYS A 272 -6.43 -7.49 7.95
C LYS A 272 -5.35 -8.04 8.89
N LYS A 273 -5.68 -8.97 9.79
CA LYS A 273 -4.68 -9.69 10.58
C LYS A 273 -3.88 -10.68 9.75
N LEU A 274 -4.53 -11.44 8.86
CA LEU A 274 -3.82 -12.28 7.90
C LEU A 274 -2.88 -11.46 7.02
N GLN A 275 -3.29 -10.26 6.60
CA GLN A 275 -2.45 -9.32 5.86
C GLN A 275 -1.16 -8.97 6.64
N GLN A 276 -1.28 -8.71 7.94
CA GLN A 276 -0.12 -8.44 8.81
C GLN A 276 0.80 -9.67 8.96
N GLU A 277 0.25 -10.88 9.01
CA GLU A 277 1.03 -12.12 9.07
C GLU A 277 1.77 -12.39 7.76
N VAL A 278 1.16 -12.09 6.61
CA VAL A 278 1.80 -12.18 5.30
C VAL A 278 2.97 -11.20 5.20
N LEU A 279 2.81 -9.97 5.66
CA LEU A 279 3.90 -8.99 5.73
C LEU A 279 5.11 -9.51 6.51
N LYS A 280 4.86 -10.14 7.66
CA LYS A 280 5.92 -10.69 8.51
C LYS A 280 6.58 -11.94 7.92
N SER A 281 5.83 -12.76 7.18
CA SER A 281 6.31 -14.06 6.68
C SER A 281 6.99 -13.99 5.31
N VAL A 282 6.64 -13.03 4.45
CA VAL A 282 7.15 -12.98 3.06
C VAL A 282 8.50 -12.27 2.97
N ARG A 283 8.67 -11.11 3.62
CA ARG A 283 9.90 -10.29 3.57
C ARG A 283 10.13 -9.56 4.89
N SER A 284 10.90 -10.16 5.79
CA SER A 284 11.27 -9.55 7.09
C SER A 284 12.23 -8.36 6.96
N ASP A 285 12.84 -8.19 5.79
CA ASP A 285 13.76 -7.11 5.45
C ASP A 285 13.06 -5.83 4.98
N ILE A 286 11.72 -5.80 4.87
CA ILE A 286 10.96 -4.61 4.54
C ILE A 286 10.39 -3.99 5.82
N LYS A 287 10.72 -2.73 6.08
CA LYS A 287 10.12 -1.98 7.20
C LYS A 287 8.61 -1.87 6.97
N THR A 288 7.84 -2.43 7.90
CA THR A 288 6.38 -2.39 7.86
C THR A 288 5.85 -1.72 9.11
N VAL A 289 4.93 -0.77 8.95
CA VAL A 289 4.23 -0.08 10.03
C VAL A 289 2.74 -0.40 9.93
N VAL A 290 2.17 -0.94 10.99
CA VAL A 290 0.74 -1.22 11.09
C VAL A 290 0.13 -0.16 11.98
N VAL A 291 -0.91 0.51 11.49
CA VAL A 291 -1.63 1.54 12.24
C VAL A 291 -3.02 1.03 12.54
N GLU A 292 -3.30 0.73 13.80
CA GLU A 292 -4.62 0.25 14.22
C GLU A 292 -5.56 1.44 14.49
N LEU A 293 -6.70 1.48 13.80
CA LEU A 293 -7.62 2.60 13.81
C LEU A 293 -9.01 2.16 14.29
N PRO A 294 -9.69 2.96 15.13
CA PRO A 294 -11.10 2.76 15.42
C PRO A 294 -11.96 3.04 14.16
N ARG A 295 -13.30 3.00 14.27
CA ARG A 295 -14.16 3.27 13.09
C ARG A 295 -13.93 4.70 12.61
N VAL A 296 -13.64 4.86 11.32
CA VAL A 296 -13.47 6.19 10.70
C VAL A 296 -14.83 6.68 10.24
N ASP A 297 -15.29 7.82 10.75
CA ASP A 297 -16.55 8.46 10.33
C ASP A 297 -16.29 9.71 9.48
N VAL A 298 -17.16 9.94 8.48
CA VAL A 298 -17.17 11.12 7.63
C VAL A 298 -18.06 12.23 8.19
N LEU A 299 -19.04 11.89 9.04
CA LEU A 299 -20.20 12.76 9.31
C LEU A 299 -20.51 13.03 10.79
N ARG A 300 -19.73 12.55 11.75
CA ARG A 300 -20.03 12.75 13.18
C ARG A 300 -19.03 13.65 13.89
N GLU A 301 -19.42 14.91 14.03
CA GLU A 301 -19.23 15.60 15.31
C GLU A 301 -20.23 14.99 16.29
N THR A 302 -19.78 14.15 17.21
CA THR A 302 -20.57 13.61 18.34
C THR A 302 -21.81 12.76 17.97
N SER A 303 -21.69 11.43 18.07
CA SER A 303 -22.83 10.64 18.54
C SER A 303 -22.36 9.45 19.36
N SER A 304 -22.71 9.51 20.62
CA SER A 304 -22.54 8.56 21.72
C SER A 304 -23.31 7.25 21.49
N GLY A 305 -22.98 6.51 20.44
CA GLY A 305 -23.33 5.08 20.36
C GLY A 305 -22.45 4.30 21.33
N LYS A 306 -23.01 3.87 22.48
CA LYS A 306 -22.29 3.10 23.49
C LYS A 306 -21.57 1.89 22.86
N GLY A 307 -20.23 1.91 22.86
CA GLY A 307 -19.39 0.73 22.66
C GLY A 307 -18.51 0.69 21.41
N ALA A 308 -18.69 1.55 20.42
CA ALA A 308 -17.77 1.65 19.28
C ALA A 308 -16.94 2.94 19.40
N GLU A 309 -15.62 2.80 19.47
CA GLU A 309 -14.68 3.93 19.38
C GLU A 309 -14.68 4.45 17.93
N TRP A 310 -14.69 5.78 17.77
CA TRP A 310 -14.70 6.45 16.47
C TRP A 310 -13.56 7.46 16.39
N ILE A 311 -13.06 7.70 15.18
CA ILE A 311 -12.07 8.72 14.87
C ILE A 311 -12.51 9.50 13.63
N SER A 312 -12.23 10.80 13.59
CA SER A 312 -12.46 11.59 12.39
C SER A 312 -11.50 11.16 11.28
N VAL A 313 -11.87 11.37 10.01
CA VAL A 313 -10.97 11.09 8.87
C VAL A 313 -9.67 11.89 8.98
N ASP A 314 -9.74 13.16 9.40
CA ASP A 314 -8.57 14.03 9.50
C ASP A 314 -7.61 13.56 10.62
N ASP A 315 -8.14 13.13 11.76
CA ASP A 315 -7.33 12.55 12.85
C ASP A 315 -6.72 11.21 12.43
N ALA A 316 -7.50 10.33 11.79
CA ALA A 316 -6.99 9.06 11.28
C ALA A 316 -5.84 9.28 10.29
N VAL A 317 -5.98 10.25 9.38
CA VAL A 317 -4.95 10.60 8.41
C VAL A 317 -3.68 11.14 9.09
N ARG A 318 -3.82 12.01 10.10
CA ARG A 318 -2.68 12.50 10.89
C ARG A 318 -1.93 11.36 11.54
N VAL A 319 -2.63 10.47 12.25
CA VAL A 319 -2.02 9.30 12.90
C VAL A 319 -1.30 8.39 11.90
N ILE A 320 -1.90 8.14 10.72
CA ILE A 320 -1.26 7.34 9.67
C ILE A 320 0.00 8.01 9.12
N ALA A 321 -0.06 9.33 8.88
CA ALA A 321 1.06 10.08 8.32
C ALA A 321 2.24 10.13 9.30
N GLU A 322 1.96 10.39 10.57
CA GLU A 322 2.95 10.51 11.67
C GLU A 322 3.56 9.15 12.07
N ALA A 323 2.88 8.04 11.81
CA ALA A 323 3.40 6.69 12.10
C ALA A 323 4.69 6.32 11.34
N VAL A 324 5.11 7.14 10.37
CA VAL A 324 6.39 7.00 9.66
C VAL A 324 7.55 7.56 10.48
N GLU A 325 7.28 8.62 11.27
CA GLU A 325 8.27 9.35 12.07
C GLU A 325 8.53 8.64 13.40
N ASP A 326 7.49 8.10 14.04
CA ASP A 326 7.58 7.36 15.30
C ASP A 326 7.38 5.86 15.11
N GLN A 327 8.35 5.07 15.57
CA GLN A 327 8.20 3.62 15.65
C GLN A 327 7.07 3.28 16.64
N VAL A 328 5.90 2.94 16.11
CA VAL A 328 4.68 2.49 16.83
C VAL A 328 3.97 3.60 17.62
N VAL A 329 3.16 4.40 16.91
CA VAL A 329 2.12 5.23 17.55
C VAL A 329 0.95 4.33 17.94
N THR A 330 0.91 3.92 19.21
CA THR A 330 -0.32 3.38 19.81
C THR A 330 -1.04 4.57 20.43
N LEU A 331 -2.24 4.91 19.97
CA LEU A 331 -3.02 6.00 20.56
C LEU A 331 -3.23 5.70 22.06
N PRO A 332 -2.94 6.67 22.96
CA PRO A 332 -3.28 6.51 24.38
C PRO A 332 -4.80 6.43 24.54
N LEU A 333 -5.20 5.56 25.48
CA LEU A 333 -6.59 5.25 25.88
C LEU A 333 -7.38 6.47 26.36
#